data_AF-A0A3L6J8B0-F1
#
_entry.id   AF-A0A3L6J8B0-F1
#
_cell.length_a   1.000
_cell.length_b   1.000
_cell.length_c   1.000
_cell.angle_alpha   90.00
_cell.angle_beta   90.00
_cell.angle_gamma   90.00
#
_symmetry.space_group_name_H-M   'P 1'
#
loop_
_entity.id
_entity.type
_entity.pdbx_description
1 polymer ?
#
loop_
_entity_poly.entity_id
_entity_poly.type
_entity_poly.pdbx_seq_one_letter_code
_entity_poly.pdbx_strand_id
1 'polypeptide(L)'
;MQLMLSCPECSSAASMTLKDDEVESIKKSIVDKGRSPTLLTQCDNGHELLVTLYIKNGTLGIRDVVVAVEAGKFDKPRKGRQREIDWVRGAFGGGEER
;
A
#
# COMPACT_ATOMS: atom_id res chain seq x y z
N MET A 1 -22.07 -6.16 -0.30
CA MET A 1 -21.45 -5.12 -1.17
C MET A 1 -20.29 -5.70 -2.02
N GLN A 2 -20.15 -5.31 -3.30
CA GLN A 2 -18.99 -5.66 -4.14
C GLN A 2 -18.11 -4.42 -4.40
N LEU A 3 -16.79 -4.58 -4.29
CA LEU A 3 -15.79 -3.56 -4.58
C LEU A 3 -14.92 -4.03 -5.75
N MET A 4 -14.75 -3.18 -6.76
CA MET A 4 -13.82 -3.40 -7.87
C MET A 4 -12.61 -2.49 -7.73
N LEU A 5 -11.43 -3.05 -7.95
CA LEU A 5 -10.15 -2.36 -7.92
C LEU A 5 -9.23 -2.92 -9.01
N SER A 6 -8.17 -2.18 -9.33
CA SER A 6 -7.18 -2.58 -10.33
C SER A 6 -5.85 -2.85 -9.66
N CYS A 7 -5.20 -3.94 -10.06
CA CYS A 7 -3.84 -4.25 -9.61
C CYS A 7 -2.86 -3.19 -10.16
N PRO A 8 -2.04 -2.54 -9.32
CA PRO A 8 -1.12 -1.51 -9.79
C PRO A 8 0.05 -2.06 -10.62
N GLU A 9 0.37 -3.35 -10.53
CA GLU A 9 1.47 -3.98 -11.30
C GLU A 9 1.03 -4.43 -12.70
N CYS A 10 -0.13 -5.09 -12.80
CA CYS A 10 -0.58 -5.71 -14.06
C CYS A 10 -1.84 -5.09 -14.67
N SER A 11 -2.42 -4.08 -14.00
CA SER A 11 -3.70 -3.43 -14.39
C SER A 11 -4.90 -4.39 -14.49
N SER A 12 -4.77 -5.65 -14.09
CA SER A 12 -5.87 -6.61 -14.08
C SER A 12 -6.93 -6.20 -13.05
N ALA A 13 -8.17 -6.59 -13.33
CA ALA A 13 -9.25 -6.42 -12.38
C ALA A 13 -9.00 -7.28 -11.14
N ALA A 14 -9.43 -6.75 -10.01
CA ALA A 14 -9.58 -7.45 -8.76
C ALA A 14 -10.96 -7.09 -8.22
N SER A 15 -11.69 -8.09 -7.76
CA SER A 15 -12.99 -7.88 -7.15
C SER A 15 -13.02 -8.53 -5.78
N MET A 16 -13.58 -7.82 -4.81
CA MET A 16 -13.82 -8.36 -3.48
C MET A 16 -15.29 -8.21 -3.14
N THR A 17 -15.86 -9.28 -2.60
CA THR A 17 -17.25 -9.31 -2.15
C THR A 17 -17.25 -9.35 -0.63
N LEU A 18 -17.84 -8.34 -0.01
CA LEU A 18 -18.03 -8.25 1.44
C LEU A 18 -19.52 -8.43 1.74
N LYS A 19 -19.85 -9.25 2.73
CA LYS A 19 -21.22 -9.34 3.24
C LYS A 19 -21.57 -8.07 4.02
N ASP A 20 -22.86 -7.78 4.13
CA ASP A 20 -23.30 -6.55 4.80
C ASP A 20 -22.94 -6.56 6.30
N ASP A 21 -23.01 -7.73 6.95
CA ASP A 21 -22.53 -7.92 8.33
C ASP A 21 -21.03 -7.60 8.50
N GLU A 22 -20.21 -7.99 7.51
CA GLU A 22 -18.77 -7.70 7.52
C GLU A 22 -18.52 -6.22 7.33
N VAL A 23 -19.27 -5.57 6.44
CA VAL A 23 -19.20 -4.12 6.21
C VAL A 23 -19.53 -3.36 7.50
N GLU A 24 -20.57 -3.76 8.24
CA GLU A 24 -20.93 -3.13 9.51
C GLU A 24 -19.85 -3.32 10.58
N SER A 25 -19.30 -4.54 10.69
CA SER A 25 -18.20 -4.84 11.61
C SER A 25 -16.95 -4.02 11.31
N ILE A 26 -16.58 -3.90 10.03
CA ILE A 26 -15.45 -3.08 9.57
C ILE A 26 -15.71 -1.60 9.88
N LYS A 27 -16.92 -1.09 9.60
CA LYS A 27 -17.27 0.30 9.89
C LYS A 27 -17.16 0.59 11.38
N LYS A 28 -17.71 -0.28 12.23
CA LYS A 28 -17.63 -0.15 13.69
C LYS A 28 -16.18 -0.14 14.16
N SER A 29 -15.35 -1.05 13.65
CA SER A 29 -13.92 -1.10 13.97
C SER A 29 -13.18 0.19 13.58
N ILE A 30 -13.50 0.79 12.42
CA ILE A 30 -12.91 2.07 11.99
C ILE A 30 -13.30 3.20 12.95
N VAL A 31 -14.57 3.26 13.35
CA VAL A 31 -15.08 4.29 14.28
C VAL A 31 -14.47 4.11 15.68
N ASP A 32 -14.44 2.89 16.20
CA ASP A 32 -13.98 2.59 17.55
C ASP A 32 -12.45 2.76 17.69
N LYS A 33 -11.68 2.34 16.68
CA LYS A 33 -10.20 2.36 16.73
C LYS A 33 -9.58 3.56 16.04
N GLY A 34 -10.36 4.32 15.26
CA GLY A 34 -9.87 5.43 14.46
C GLY A 34 -8.85 5.03 13.38
N ARG A 35 -8.78 3.74 13.00
CA ARG A 35 -7.79 3.21 12.06
C ARG A 35 -8.47 2.58 10.85
N SER A 36 -7.91 2.83 9.68
CA SER A 36 -8.27 2.18 8.43
C SER A 36 -7.75 0.74 8.43
N PRO A 37 -8.63 -0.29 8.40
CA PRO A 37 -8.21 -1.67 8.29
C PRO A 37 -7.72 -1.98 6.88
N THR A 38 -6.77 -2.89 6.79
CA THR A 38 -6.24 -3.41 5.54
C THR A 38 -6.71 -4.85 5.39
N LEU A 39 -7.34 -5.15 4.26
CA LEU A 39 -7.79 -6.48 3.89
C LEU A 39 -6.92 -7.04 2.77
N LEU A 40 -6.82 -8.37 2.71
CA LEU A 40 -6.06 -9.07 1.67
C LEU A 40 -7.03 -9.60 0.63
N THR A 41 -6.74 -9.34 -0.64
CA THR A 41 -7.48 -9.86 -1.80
C THR A 41 -6.50 -10.27 -2.89
N GLN A 42 -6.98 -10.81 -4.00
CA GLN A 42 -6.14 -11.26 -5.10
C GLN A 42 -6.71 -10.73 -6.42
N CYS A 43 -5.84 -10.28 -7.32
CA CYS A 43 -6.25 -9.96 -8.69
C CYS A 43 -6.39 -11.22 -9.55
N ASP A 44 -7.01 -11.09 -10.72
CA ASP A 44 -7.21 -12.21 -11.66
C ASP A 44 -5.90 -12.89 -12.11
N ASN A 45 -4.78 -12.15 -12.09
CA ASN A 45 -3.44 -12.68 -12.42
C ASN A 45 -2.72 -13.33 -11.22
N GLY A 46 -3.37 -13.41 -10.05
CA GLY A 46 -2.81 -14.07 -8.88
C GLY A 46 -1.94 -13.19 -7.95
N HIS A 47 -1.78 -11.89 -8.22
CA HIS A 47 -1.09 -10.99 -7.28
C HIS A 47 -1.94 -10.76 -6.03
N GLU A 48 -1.32 -10.95 -4.87
CA GLU A 48 -1.91 -10.58 -3.59
C GLU A 48 -1.91 -9.06 -3.42
N LEU A 49 -3.08 -8.51 -3.08
CA LEU A 49 -3.31 -7.10 -2.92
C LEU A 49 -3.74 -6.81 -1.48
N LEU A 50 -3.11 -5.80 -0.90
CA LEU A 50 -3.49 -5.21 0.36
C LEU A 50 -4.35 -3.98 0.08
N VAL A 51 -5.62 -4.05 0.47
CA VAL A 51 -6.62 -3.01 0.24
C VAL A 51 -6.95 -2.34 1.56
N THR A 52 -6.61 -1.06 1.68
CA THR A 52 -6.91 -0.27 2.87
C THR A 52 -8.26 0.41 2.73
N LEU A 53 -9.13 0.21 3.71
CA LEU A 53 -10.51 0.71 3.69
C LEU A 53 -10.70 1.95 4.57
N TYR A 54 -11.66 2.80 4.22
CA TYR A 54 -12.03 3.97 5.00
C TYR A 54 -13.53 4.27 4.91
N ILE A 55 -14.01 5.15 5.78
CA ILE A 55 -15.39 5.64 5.74
C ILE A 55 -15.40 7.04 5.12
N LYS A 56 -16.22 7.22 4.08
CA LYS A 56 -16.55 8.53 3.50
C LYS A 56 -18.05 8.69 3.49
N ASN A 57 -18.58 9.75 4.10
CA ASN A 57 -20.02 10.04 4.11
C ASN A 57 -20.89 8.84 4.55
N GLY A 58 -20.41 8.03 5.50
CA GLY A 58 -21.11 6.85 6.01
C GLY A 58 -21.01 5.59 5.13
N THR A 59 -20.38 5.66 3.96
CA THR A 59 -20.10 4.51 3.10
C THR A 59 -18.65 4.05 3.20
N LEU A 60 -18.46 2.74 3.02
CA LEU A 60 -17.13 2.13 3.02
C LEU A 60 -16.50 2.33 1.65
N GLY A 61 -15.28 2.83 1.62
CA GLY A 61 -14.52 3.07 0.39
C GLY A 61 -13.10 2.53 0.49
N ILE A 62 -12.42 2.49 -0.66
CA ILE A 62 -11.01 2.10 -0.75
C ILE A 62 -10.15 3.36 -0.66
N ARG A 63 -9.18 3.34 0.25
CA ARG A 63 -8.19 4.40 0.43
C ARG A 63 -6.93 4.12 -0.37
N ASP A 64 -6.44 2.89 -0.33
CA ASP A 64 -5.17 2.50 -0.95
C ASP A 64 -5.19 1.03 -1.37
N VAL A 65 -4.41 0.70 -2.40
CA VAL A 65 -4.23 -0.66 -2.94
C VAL A 65 -2.75 -0.86 -3.24
N VAL A 66 -2.11 -1.77 -2.53
CA VAL A 66 -0.70 -2.10 -2.73
C VAL A 66 -0.51 -3.59 -2.97
N VAL A 67 0.44 -3.99 -3.80
CA VAL A 67 0.77 -5.41 -4.00
C VAL A 67 1.55 -5.90 -2.79
N ALA A 68 1.12 -7.00 -2.19
CA ALA A 68 1.88 -7.65 -1.14
C ALA A 68 3.18 -8.21 -1.75
N VAL A 69 4.30 -7.77 -1.21
CA VAL A 69 5.61 -8.29 -1.57
C VAL A 69 6.04 -9.20 -0.42
N GLU A 70 6.34 -10.46 -0.73
CA GLU A 70 6.88 -11.38 0.28
C GLU A 70 8.19 -10.82 0.85
N ALA A 71 8.27 -10.77 2.18
CA ALA A 71 9.48 -10.40 2.90
C ALA A 71 10.60 -11.38 2.49
N GLY A 72 11.58 -10.87 1.71
CA GLY A 72 12.71 -11.66 1.18
C GLY A 72 12.81 -11.70 -0.35
N LYS A 73 11.82 -11.23 -1.12
CA LYS A 73 11.89 -11.21 -2.60
C LYS A 73 12.53 -9.97 -3.23
N PHE A 74 12.95 -8.98 -2.43
CA PHE A 74 13.82 -7.89 -2.86
C PHE A 74 15.14 -7.88 -2.09
N ASP A 75 16.00 -8.85 -2.39
CA ASP A 75 17.44 -8.78 -2.10
C ASP A 75 18.28 -8.79 -3.38
N LYS A 76 17.74 -8.16 -4.45
CA LYS A 76 18.59 -7.68 -5.53
C LYS A 76 18.66 -6.17 -5.39
N PRO A 77 19.77 -5.60 -4.90
CA PRO A 77 19.94 -4.16 -4.92
C PRO A 77 19.68 -3.71 -6.36
N ARG A 78 18.74 -2.77 -6.54
CA ARG A 78 18.67 -2.03 -7.81
C ARG A 78 20.09 -1.51 -8.04
N LYS A 79 20.75 -2.03 -9.07
CA LYS A 79 22.08 -1.61 -9.49
C LYS A 79 21.95 -0.22 -10.14
N GLY A 80 21.51 0.75 -9.36
CA GLY A 80 21.38 2.14 -9.70
C GLY A 80 22.16 2.90 -8.66
N ARG A 81 23.47 3.08 -8.95
CA ARG A 81 24.43 3.94 -8.26
C ARG A 81 23.98 4.44 -6.89
N GLN A 82 24.44 3.78 -5.83
CA GLN A 82 24.69 4.48 -4.56
C GLN A 82 25.67 5.62 -4.87
N ARG A 83 25.14 6.79 -5.25
CA ARG A 83 25.78 8.04 -4.87
C ARG A 83 25.18 8.32 -3.52
N GLU A 84 25.91 7.94 -2.46
CA GLU A 84 25.74 8.57 -1.17
C GLU A 84 25.74 10.07 -1.42
N ILE A 85 24.56 10.69 -1.37
CA ILE A 85 24.46 12.13 -1.43
C ILE A 85 24.92 12.60 -0.07
N ASP A 86 26.22 12.81 0.06
CA ASP A 86 26.84 13.42 1.23
C ASP A 86 26.53 14.92 1.23
N TRP A 87 25.26 15.23 1.52
CA TRP A 87 24.72 16.58 1.61
C TRP A 87 25.41 17.38 2.71
N VAL A 88 26.02 16.71 3.70
CA VAL A 88 26.77 17.35 4.79
C VAL A 88 28.03 18.00 4.22
N ARG A 89 28.78 17.31 3.36
CA ARG A 89 29.92 17.92 2.67
C ARG A 89 29.52 19.07 1.75
N GLY A 90 28.39 18.94 1.06
CA GLY A 90 27.86 20.00 0.18
C GLY A 90 27.33 21.23 0.91
N ALA A 91 26.73 21.05 2.09
CA ALA A 91 26.13 22.14 2.88
C ALA A 91 27.16 22.90 3.74
N PHE A 92 28.19 22.20 4.24
CA PHE A 92 29.14 22.77 5.19
C PHE A 92 30.52 23.06 4.62
N GLY A 93 30.71 22.88 3.30
CA GLY A 93 31.89 23.39 2.59
C GLY A 93 33.23 22.89 3.14
N GLY A 94 33.28 21.65 3.63
CA GLY A 94 34.52 20.99 4.06
C GLY A 94 35.37 20.60 2.85
N GLY A 95 35.93 21.60 2.17
CA GLY A 95 36.99 21.40 1.20
C GLY A 95 38.25 20.93 1.94
N GLU A 96 38.79 19.79 1.54
CA GLU A 96 40.16 19.43 1.91
C GLU A 96 41.07 19.91 0.78
N GLU A 97 41.84 20.95 1.10
CA GLU A 97 42.98 21.40 0.32
C GLU A 97 44.08 20.34 0.31
N ARG A 98 44.70 20.20 -0.88
CA ARG A 98 45.96 19.51 -1.24
C ARG A 98 45.87 18.07 -1.73
#